data_AF-A0A9Q8P688-F1
#
_entry.id   AF-A0A9Q8P688-F1
#
_cell.length_a   1.000
_cell.length_b   1.000
_cell.length_c   1.000
_cell.angle_alpha   90.00
_cell.angle_beta   90.00
_cell.angle_gamma   90.00
#
_symmetry.space_group_name_H-M   'P 1'
#
loop_
_entity.id
_entity.type
_entity.pdbx_description
1 polymer ?
#
loop_
_entity_poly.entity_id
_entity_poly.type
_entity_poly.pdbx_seq_one_letter_code
_entity_poly.pdbx_strand_id
1 'polypeptide(L)'
;MYRIAINAVVGIAFTAILAHAAGVQPEKRDLPVDHGCIPCKGGDRAYYKAASHAFAMVDRKLIAEGKASFGQTFEEGYQPKLCEAHGVNCVTAGKGVTWTGGTKHQGLTAPVGRWKREDGTETIAWPYWQSTLQWTCDGGSGTTYNAHCTIFTCAKGTMRADISTGGSVQGDGQGDDFAQNVCGCFPRHYLDTDITFTQMDESS
;
A
#
# COMPACT_ATOMS: atom_id res chain seq x y z
N MET A 1 -71.72 -13.40 -27.44
CA MET A 1 -71.60 -13.39 -25.96
C MET A 1 -70.12 -13.26 -25.61
N TYR A 2 -69.79 -12.25 -24.80
CA TYR A 2 -68.54 -12.00 -24.03
C TYR A 2 -67.22 -11.73 -24.79
N ARG A 3 -66.77 -10.45 -24.85
CA ARG A 3 -65.88 -9.67 -23.93
C ARG A 3 -64.38 -9.96 -24.17
N ILE A 4 -63.64 -9.07 -24.86
CA ILE A 4 -62.75 -7.99 -24.36
C ILE A 4 -61.66 -8.48 -23.39
N ALA A 5 -60.38 -8.34 -23.79
CA ALA A 5 -59.36 -7.58 -23.04
C ALA A 5 -58.03 -7.41 -23.82
N ILE A 6 -57.53 -6.18 -23.75
CA ILE A 6 -56.26 -5.62 -24.26
C ILE A 6 -55.22 -5.66 -23.11
N ASN A 7 -53.93 -5.51 -23.45
CA ASN A 7 -52.75 -5.14 -22.62
C ASN A 7 -51.87 -6.35 -22.20
N ALA A 8 -50.53 -6.26 -22.15
CA ALA A 8 -49.66 -5.10 -22.06
C ALA A 8 -48.30 -5.37 -22.74
N VAL A 9 -47.76 -4.31 -23.34
CA VAL A 9 -46.33 -4.13 -23.62
C VAL A 9 -45.60 -3.99 -22.28
N VAL A 10 -44.55 -4.76 -22.06
CA VAL A 10 -43.47 -4.39 -21.12
C VAL A 10 -42.16 -4.51 -21.86
N GLY A 11 -41.69 -3.36 -22.33
CA GLY A 11 -40.33 -3.20 -22.80
C GLY A 11 -39.37 -3.26 -21.62
N ILE A 12 -38.40 -4.17 -21.69
CA ILE A 12 -37.24 -4.14 -20.80
C ILE A 12 -36.14 -3.40 -21.56
N ALA A 13 -36.04 -2.11 -21.27
CA ALA A 13 -34.86 -1.32 -21.60
C ALA A 13 -33.70 -1.84 -20.74
N PHE A 14 -32.79 -2.59 -21.34
CA PHE A 14 -31.47 -2.83 -20.76
C PHE A 14 -30.67 -1.53 -20.89
N THR A 15 -30.78 -0.65 -19.89
CA THR A 15 -29.81 0.42 -19.69
C THR A 15 -28.52 -0.24 -19.22
N ALA A 16 -27.63 -0.53 -20.16
CA ALA A 16 -26.24 -0.84 -19.86
C ALA A 16 -25.64 0.43 -19.22
N ILE A 17 -25.58 0.46 -17.89
CA ILE A 17 -24.73 1.41 -17.16
C ILE A 17 -23.30 0.92 -17.40
N LEU A 18 -22.72 1.36 -18.52
CA LEU A 18 -21.28 1.44 -18.68
C LEU A 18 -20.80 2.48 -17.68
N ALA A 19 -20.57 2.05 -16.44
CA ALA A 19 -19.73 2.75 -15.50
C ALA A 19 -18.39 2.92 -16.23
N HIS A 20 -18.15 4.14 -16.71
CA HIS A 20 -16.85 4.55 -17.16
C HIS A 20 -15.96 4.43 -15.94
N ALA A 21 -15.21 3.34 -15.83
CA ALA A 21 -13.93 3.34 -15.15
C ALA A 21 -13.04 4.29 -15.95
N ALA A 22 -13.31 5.59 -15.82
CA ALA A 22 -12.41 6.64 -16.23
C ALA A 22 -11.10 6.29 -15.53
N GLY A 23 -10.09 6.00 -16.34
CA GLY A 23 -8.76 5.72 -15.82
C GLY A 23 -8.38 6.90 -14.95
N VAL A 24 -8.36 6.67 -13.63
CA VAL A 24 -7.73 7.54 -12.67
C VAL A 24 -6.27 7.60 -13.10
N GLN A 25 -5.96 8.57 -13.96
CA GLN A 25 -4.61 8.99 -14.21
C GLN A 25 -4.07 9.33 -12.81
N PRO A 26 -2.92 8.77 -12.38
CA PRO A 26 -2.37 9.17 -11.11
C PRO A 26 -2.14 10.67 -11.20
N GLU A 27 -2.93 11.44 -10.44
CA GLU A 27 -2.60 12.82 -10.09
C GLU A 27 -1.11 12.87 -9.81
N LYS A 28 -0.44 13.91 -10.31
CA LYS A 28 0.99 14.15 -10.15
C LYS A 28 1.42 13.64 -8.77
N ARG A 29 2.21 12.55 -8.75
CA ARG A 29 2.58 11.90 -7.49
C ARG A 29 3.25 12.93 -6.58
N ASP A 30 2.76 13.05 -5.35
CA ASP A 30 3.41 13.87 -4.34
C ASP A 30 4.85 13.41 -4.15
N LEU A 31 5.78 14.36 -4.26
CA LEU A 31 7.20 14.10 -4.06
C LEU A 31 7.57 14.43 -2.61
N PRO A 32 8.44 13.64 -1.94
CA PRO A 32 8.85 13.91 -0.56
C PRO A 32 9.34 15.36 -0.35
N VAL A 33 10.08 15.92 -1.31
CA VAL A 33 10.61 17.29 -1.26
C VAL A 33 9.54 18.38 -1.29
N ASP A 34 8.39 18.11 -1.93
CA ASP A 34 7.26 19.06 -2.00
C ASP A 34 6.57 19.19 -0.63
N HIS A 35 6.80 18.22 0.28
CA HIS A 35 6.23 18.14 1.61
C HIS A 35 7.27 18.41 2.72
N GLY A 36 8.42 18.97 2.36
CA GLY A 36 9.46 19.35 3.33
C GLY A 36 10.30 18.17 3.85
N CYS A 37 10.20 16.99 3.25
CA CYS A 37 11.09 15.88 3.60
C CYS A 37 12.53 16.24 3.20
N ILE A 38 13.47 15.99 4.11
CA ILE A 38 14.89 16.27 3.88
C ILE A 38 15.58 14.95 3.50
N PRO A 39 15.87 14.70 2.21
CA PRO A 39 16.62 13.53 1.82
C PRO A 39 18.07 13.63 2.32
N CYS A 40 18.72 12.50 2.51
CA CYS A 40 20.13 12.48 2.86
C CYS A 40 21.04 12.99 1.73
N LYS A 41 22.12 13.67 2.11
CA LYS A 41 23.12 14.23 1.18
C LYS A 41 23.97 13.11 0.56
N GLY A 42 24.26 13.22 -0.74
CA GLY A 42 25.14 12.26 -1.44
C GLY A 42 24.48 11.50 -2.59
N GLY A 43 23.17 11.71 -2.79
CA GLY A 43 22.40 11.15 -3.91
C GLY A 43 22.26 9.63 -3.87
N ASP A 44 21.51 9.11 -4.83
CA ASP A 44 21.04 7.71 -4.85
C ASP A 44 22.18 6.70 -4.80
N ARG A 45 23.30 6.99 -5.46
CA ARG A 45 24.40 6.02 -5.65
C ARG A 45 25.04 5.56 -4.34
N ALA A 46 25.27 6.49 -3.40
CA ALA A 46 25.93 6.17 -2.14
C ALA A 46 25.06 5.24 -1.29
N TYR A 47 23.77 5.53 -1.24
CA TYR A 47 22.83 4.83 -0.39
C TYR A 47 22.22 3.59 -1.03
N TYR A 48 22.09 3.54 -2.36
CA TYR A 48 21.71 2.30 -3.05
C TYR A 48 22.79 1.21 -2.90
N LYS A 49 24.08 1.60 -2.85
CA LYS A 49 25.15 0.64 -2.56
C LYS A 49 25.04 0.10 -1.13
N ALA A 50 24.81 0.97 -0.16
CA ALA A 50 24.49 0.53 1.20
C ALA A 50 23.23 -0.35 1.18
N ALA A 51 22.23 0.00 0.36
CA ALA A 51 20.99 -0.75 0.09
C ALA A 51 21.22 -2.20 -0.24
N SER A 52 21.87 -2.38 -1.37
CA SER A 52 22.23 -3.69 -1.84
C SER A 52 23.11 -4.44 -0.84
N HIS A 53 24.05 -3.76 -0.17
CA HIS A 53 24.93 -4.42 0.79
C HIS A 53 24.17 -4.95 2.01
N ALA A 54 23.33 -4.14 2.66
CA ALA A 54 22.61 -4.59 3.85
C ALA A 54 21.61 -5.72 3.51
N PHE A 55 20.91 -5.65 2.36
CA PHE A 55 20.07 -6.77 1.93
C PHE A 55 20.89 -8.05 1.66
N ALA A 56 22.10 -7.94 1.12
CA ALA A 56 22.98 -9.09 0.90
C ALA A 56 23.46 -9.76 2.21
N MET A 57 23.35 -9.07 3.34
CA MET A 57 23.68 -9.59 4.69
C MET A 57 22.49 -10.30 5.36
N VAL A 58 21.29 -10.22 4.79
CA VAL A 58 20.10 -10.91 5.31
C VAL A 58 20.30 -12.43 5.17
N ASP A 59 19.90 -13.18 6.21
CA ASP A 59 19.99 -14.65 6.18
C ASP A 59 19.21 -15.22 4.98
N ARG A 60 19.93 -15.97 4.15
CA ARG A 60 19.37 -16.62 2.96
C ARG A 60 18.22 -17.56 3.28
N LYS A 61 18.18 -18.15 4.49
CA LYS A 61 17.06 -18.97 4.94
C LYS A 61 15.79 -18.15 5.12
N LEU A 62 15.89 -16.95 5.70
CA LEU A 62 14.75 -16.04 5.85
C LEU A 62 14.24 -15.56 4.49
N ILE A 63 15.15 -15.25 3.55
CA ILE A 63 14.78 -14.90 2.17
C ILE A 63 14.08 -16.08 1.48
N ALA A 64 14.58 -17.31 1.67
CA ALA A 64 13.97 -18.50 1.10
C ALA A 64 12.57 -18.77 1.67
N GLU A 65 12.38 -18.59 2.98
CA GLU A 65 11.06 -18.65 3.63
C GLU A 65 10.10 -17.60 3.07
N GLY A 66 10.55 -16.34 2.93
CA GLY A 66 9.75 -15.29 2.31
C GLY A 66 9.34 -15.64 0.88
N LYS A 67 10.26 -16.17 0.06
CA LYS A 67 9.92 -16.63 -1.30
C LYS A 67 8.94 -17.79 -1.30
N ALA A 68 9.00 -18.67 -0.30
CA ALA A 68 8.06 -19.77 -0.18
C ALA A 68 6.67 -19.27 0.23
N SER A 69 6.55 -18.16 0.94
CA SER A 69 5.29 -17.66 1.49
C SER A 69 4.26 -17.25 0.42
N PHE A 70 4.70 -16.95 -0.79
CA PHE A 70 3.81 -16.53 -1.87
C PHE A 70 2.75 -17.60 -2.17
N GLY A 71 1.49 -17.19 -2.16
CA GLY A 71 0.35 -18.09 -2.42
C GLY A 71 -0.08 -18.93 -1.22
N GLN A 72 0.56 -18.77 -0.07
CA GLN A 72 0.14 -19.40 1.19
C GLN A 72 -0.74 -18.46 2.02
N THR A 73 -1.52 -19.07 2.91
CA THR A 73 -2.28 -18.40 3.96
C THR A 73 -1.69 -18.82 5.32
N PHE A 74 -1.54 -17.86 6.22
CA PHE A 74 -0.93 -18.01 7.54
C PHE A 74 -1.96 -17.72 8.64
N GLU A 75 -1.70 -18.19 9.85
CA GLU A 75 -2.55 -17.91 11.02
C GLU A 75 -2.63 -16.40 11.32
N GLU A 76 -3.73 -15.99 11.94
CA GLU A 76 -3.89 -14.64 12.49
C GLU A 76 -2.70 -14.25 13.37
N GLY A 77 -2.24 -13.00 13.24
CA GLY A 77 -1.11 -12.49 14.02
C GLY A 77 0.26 -13.07 13.67
N TYR A 78 0.40 -13.95 12.67
CA TYR A 78 1.71 -14.46 12.25
C TYR A 78 2.69 -13.32 11.94
N GLN A 79 3.85 -13.32 12.60
CA GLN A 79 4.90 -12.32 12.42
C GLN A 79 6.08 -12.93 11.65
N PRO A 80 6.29 -12.56 10.38
CA PRO A 80 7.41 -13.09 9.60
C PRO A 80 8.74 -12.59 10.15
N LYS A 81 9.65 -13.51 10.50
CA LYS A 81 10.99 -13.16 10.99
C LYS A 81 11.81 -12.33 10.00
N LEU A 82 11.47 -12.41 8.70
CA LEU A 82 12.11 -11.58 7.68
C LEU A 82 11.90 -10.07 7.93
N CYS A 83 10.81 -9.66 8.59
CA CYS A 83 10.54 -8.26 8.91
C CYS A 83 11.44 -7.69 10.01
N GLU A 84 12.08 -8.54 10.82
CA GLU A 84 13.07 -8.11 11.82
C GLU A 84 14.46 -7.92 11.20
N ALA A 85 14.66 -8.33 9.94
CA ALA A 85 15.96 -8.31 9.30
C ALA A 85 16.32 -6.90 8.80
N HIS A 86 17.49 -6.41 9.21
CA HIS A 86 18.03 -5.17 8.67
C HIS A 86 18.19 -5.27 7.15
N GLY A 87 17.72 -4.24 6.44
CA GLY A 87 17.73 -4.20 4.99
C GLY A 87 16.49 -4.83 4.34
N VAL A 88 15.45 -5.12 5.11
CA VAL A 88 14.11 -5.46 4.63
C VAL A 88 13.13 -4.37 5.04
N ASN A 89 12.22 -4.02 4.15
CA ASN A 89 11.05 -3.22 4.43
C ASN A 89 9.81 -4.11 4.45
N CYS A 90 9.17 -4.25 5.61
CA CYS A 90 7.84 -4.83 5.66
C CYS A 90 6.77 -3.75 5.67
N VAL A 91 5.71 -3.97 4.89
CA VAL A 91 4.50 -3.16 4.96
C VAL A 91 3.34 -4.10 5.20
N THR A 92 2.55 -3.78 6.22
CA THR A 92 1.37 -4.55 6.59
C THR A 92 0.12 -3.82 6.13
N ALA A 93 -0.68 -4.46 5.30
CA ALA A 93 -2.05 -4.09 4.98
C ALA A 93 -2.99 -4.71 6.02
N GLY A 94 -3.79 -3.87 6.66
CA GLY A 94 -4.94 -4.28 7.45
C GLY A 94 -6.02 -4.93 6.58
N LYS A 95 -7.04 -5.49 7.24
CA LYS A 95 -8.18 -6.08 6.55
C LYS A 95 -8.82 -5.06 5.58
N GLY A 96 -9.07 -5.48 4.34
CA GLY A 96 -9.66 -4.62 3.31
C GLY A 96 -8.67 -3.69 2.59
N VAL A 97 -7.44 -3.56 3.09
CA VAL A 97 -6.36 -2.83 2.40
C VAL A 97 -5.65 -3.77 1.42
N THR A 98 -5.43 -3.30 0.21
CA THR A 98 -4.76 -4.07 -0.86
C THR A 98 -3.61 -3.27 -1.47
N TRP A 99 -2.46 -3.92 -1.64
CA TRP A 99 -1.36 -3.37 -2.44
C TRP A 99 -1.73 -3.34 -3.92
N THR A 100 -1.58 -2.18 -4.57
CA THR A 100 -1.98 -2.00 -5.99
C THR A 100 -0.91 -2.39 -7.00
N GLY A 101 0.26 -2.84 -6.52
CA GLY A 101 1.42 -3.14 -7.36
C GLY A 101 1.23 -4.32 -8.30
N GLY A 102 0.73 -4.06 -9.51
CA GLY A 102 0.93 -4.91 -10.68
C GLY A 102 2.31 -4.70 -11.33
N THR A 103 2.59 -5.30 -12.50
CA THR A 103 3.89 -5.21 -13.23
C THR A 103 4.40 -3.79 -13.51
N LYS A 104 3.54 -2.76 -13.44
CA LYS A 104 3.89 -1.35 -13.68
C LYS A 104 4.08 -0.53 -12.39
N HIS A 105 3.80 -1.09 -11.22
CA HIS A 105 3.75 -0.37 -9.93
C HIS A 105 4.41 -1.16 -8.77
N GLN A 106 5.41 -2.01 -9.06
CA GLN A 106 5.99 -2.95 -8.09
C GLN A 106 6.93 -2.33 -7.04
N GLY A 107 7.14 -1.02 -7.06
CA GLY A 107 8.29 -0.40 -6.39
C GLY A 107 9.55 -0.48 -7.26
N LEU A 108 10.73 -0.35 -6.65
CA LEU A 108 12.03 -0.48 -7.36
C LEU A 108 12.44 -1.94 -7.54
N THR A 109 12.00 -2.82 -6.65
CA THR A 109 12.30 -4.26 -6.74
C THR A 109 11.05 -5.08 -6.47
N ALA A 110 11.05 -6.33 -6.94
CA ALA A 110 10.00 -7.27 -6.57
C ALA A 110 9.99 -7.53 -5.04
N PRO A 111 8.82 -7.82 -4.46
CA PRO A 111 8.75 -8.30 -3.08
C PRO A 111 9.49 -9.62 -2.92
N VAL A 112 10.07 -9.84 -1.75
CA VAL A 112 10.80 -11.06 -1.35
C VAL A 112 10.04 -11.93 -0.37
N GLY A 113 8.86 -11.48 0.06
CA GLY A 113 7.90 -12.28 0.81
C GLY A 113 6.54 -11.63 0.83
N ARG A 114 5.51 -12.46 1.01
CA ARG A 114 4.10 -12.06 1.07
C ARG A 114 3.33 -13.06 1.93
N TRP A 115 2.82 -12.61 3.07
CA TRP A 115 2.12 -13.44 4.06
C TRP A 115 0.70 -12.92 4.20
N LYS A 116 -0.24 -13.60 3.54
CA LYS A 116 -1.68 -13.39 3.74
C LYS A 116 -2.12 -14.13 4.99
N ARG A 117 -2.92 -13.51 5.83
CA ARG A 117 -3.42 -14.11 7.07
C ARG A 117 -4.90 -14.43 7.00
N GLU A 118 -5.35 -15.33 7.88
CA GLU A 118 -6.76 -15.74 7.98
C GLU A 118 -7.71 -14.59 8.37
N ASP A 119 -7.22 -13.60 9.11
CA ASP A 119 -7.96 -12.39 9.51
C ASP A 119 -8.16 -11.38 8.36
N GLY A 120 -7.58 -11.64 7.18
CA GLY A 120 -7.61 -10.77 6.02
C GLY A 120 -6.52 -9.69 5.99
N THR A 121 -5.60 -9.68 6.96
CA THR A 121 -4.40 -8.86 6.90
C THR A 121 -3.33 -9.48 6.00
N GLU A 122 -2.42 -8.66 5.51
CA GLU A 122 -1.33 -9.09 4.65
C GLU A 122 -0.06 -8.33 4.97
N THR A 123 1.06 -9.02 5.18
CA THR A 123 2.38 -8.38 5.22
C THR A 123 3.15 -8.70 3.96
N ILE A 124 3.78 -7.70 3.37
CA ILE A 124 4.64 -7.85 2.19
C ILE A 124 6.02 -7.30 2.54
N ALA A 125 7.06 -8.08 2.21
CA ALA A 125 8.44 -7.71 2.43
C ALA A 125 9.12 -7.34 1.11
N TRP A 126 9.88 -6.24 1.13
CA TRP A 126 10.77 -5.83 0.05
C TRP A 126 12.20 -5.71 0.56
N PRO A 127 13.21 -5.89 -0.30
CA PRO A 127 14.52 -5.29 -0.06
C PRO A 127 14.33 -3.79 0.25
N TYR A 128 15.07 -3.25 1.19
CA TYR A 128 14.95 -1.82 1.48
C TYR A 128 15.37 -0.96 0.29
N TRP A 129 15.01 0.33 0.33
CA TRP A 129 15.20 1.30 -0.74
C TRP A 129 14.16 1.17 -1.87
N GLN A 130 12.88 1.30 -1.51
CA GLN A 130 11.77 1.24 -2.46
C GLN A 130 11.34 2.62 -2.94
N SER A 131 10.96 2.70 -4.22
CA SER A 131 10.15 3.81 -4.72
C SER A 131 8.72 3.70 -4.20
N THR A 132 7.83 4.59 -4.65
CA THR A 132 6.45 4.66 -4.21
C THR A 132 5.73 3.31 -4.32
N LEU A 133 5.39 2.75 -3.17
CA LEU A 133 4.44 1.65 -2.99
C LEU A 133 3.05 2.26 -2.76
N GLN A 134 2.02 1.65 -3.34
CA GLN A 134 0.65 2.19 -3.32
C GLN A 134 -0.33 1.16 -2.78
N TRP A 135 -1.31 1.64 -2.03
CA TRP A 135 -2.29 0.87 -1.28
C TRP A 135 -3.67 1.48 -1.46
N THR A 136 -4.71 0.65 -1.45
CA THR A 136 -6.10 1.08 -1.55
C THR A 136 -6.97 0.29 -0.59
N CYS A 137 -8.00 0.93 -0.07
CA CYS A 137 -9.12 0.31 0.64
C CYS A 137 -10.42 0.95 0.15
N ASP A 138 -11.56 0.54 0.71
CA ASP A 138 -12.82 1.20 0.41
C ASP A 138 -12.81 2.65 0.91
N GLY A 139 -13.08 3.60 0.02
CA GLY A 139 -13.05 5.04 0.31
C GLY A 139 -11.68 5.65 0.60
N GLY A 140 -10.57 4.95 0.36
CA GLY A 140 -9.25 5.44 0.77
C GLY A 140 -8.07 4.91 -0.04
N SER A 141 -6.99 5.68 -0.05
CA SER A 141 -5.73 5.30 -0.68
C SER A 141 -4.53 5.73 0.15
N GLY A 142 -3.42 5.00 -0.01
CA GLY A 142 -2.19 5.24 0.73
C GLY A 142 -0.99 5.09 -0.18
N THR A 143 0.04 5.89 0.07
CA THR A 143 1.34 5.74 -0.60
C THR A 143 2.45 5.77 0.42
N THR A 144 3.51 5.02 0.16
CA THR A 144 4.72 5.11 0.96
C THR A 144 5.97 5.04 0.10
N TYR A 145 6.99 5.76 0.50
CA TYR A 145 8.27 5.91 -0.14
C TYR A 145 9.35 5.75 0.93
N ASN A 146 10.09 4.64 0.87
CA ASN A 146 11.08 4.24 1.87
C ASN A 146 12.47 4.29 1.25
N ALA A 147 12.92 5.49 0.88
CA ALA A 147 14.21 5.73 0.23
C ALA A 147 14.76 7.14 0.57
N HIS A 148 16.00 7.42 0.15
CA HIS A 148 16.67 8.70 0.41
C HIS A 148 16.72 9.12 1.90
N CYS A 149 16.81 8.14 2.80
CA CYS A 149 16.86 8.34 4.26
C CYS A 149 15.64 9.07 4.84
N THR A 150 14.52 9.05 4.13
CA THR A 150 13.23 9.52 4.61
C THR A 150 12.18 8.44 4.36
N ILE A 151 11.23 8.33 5.27
CA ILE A 151 9.98 7.63 5.00
C ILE A 151 8.97 8.72 4.72
N PHE A 152 8.52 8.78 3.48
CA PHE A 152 7.45 9.67 3.07
C PHE A 152 6.20 8.84 2.86
N THR A 153 5.17 9.13 3.63
CA THR A 153 3.92 8.38 3.60
C THR A 153 2.77 9.35 3.48
N CYS A 154 1.82 9.03 2.61
CA CYS A 154 0.57 9.74 2.48
C CYS A 154 -0.61 8.81 2.70
N ALA A 155 -1.70 9.37 3.23
CA ALA A 155 -2.98 8.72 3.39
C ALA A 155 -4.08 9.68 2.95
N LYS A 156 -5.08 9.13 2.26
CA LYS A 156 -6.21 9.86 1.69
C LYS A 156 -7.51 9.14 2.03
N GLY A 157 -8.57 9.92 2.27
CA GLY A 157 -9.91 9.43 2.57
C GLY A 157 -9.95 8.61 3.84
N THR A 158 -10.47 7.39 3.77
CA THR A 158 -10.57 6.46 4.91
C THR A 158 -9.27 5.75 5.26
N MET A 159 -8.14 6.06 4.60
CA MET A 159 -6.86 5.40 4.87
C MET A 159 -6.16 6.00 6.11
N ARG A 160 -5.52 5.14 6.90
CA ARG A 160 -4.51 5.51 7.91
C ARG A 160 -3.24 4.71 7.69
N ALA A 161 -2.10 5.33 7.99
CA ALA A 161 -0.79 4.70 8.00
C ALA A 161 -0.09 4.94 9.34
N ASP A 162 0.26 3.87 10.04
CA ASP A 162 1.03 3.88 11.28
C ASP A 162 2.50 3.52 10.99
N ILE A 163 3.42 4.32 11.54
CA ILE A 163 4.86 4.18 11.31
C ILE A 163 5.49 3.63 12.59
N SER A 164 6.12 2.45 12.55
CA SER A 164 6.59 1.77 13.78
C SER A 164 7.65 2.53 14.59
N THR A 165 8.26 3.59 14.04
CA THR A 165 9.12 4.52 14.82
C THR A 165 8.37 5.52 15.67
N GLY A 166 7.04 5.51 15.62
CA GLY A 166 6.20 6.57 16.13
C GLY A 166 5.77 7.53 15.02
N GLY A 167 4.53 7.99 15.16
CA GLY A 167 3.85 8.82 14.18
C GLY A 167 2.86 8.05 13.32
N SER A 168 1.90 8.79 12.79
CA SER A 168 0.87 8.28 11.89
C SER A 168 0.50 9.36 10.88
N VAL A 169 0.01 8.93 9.73
CA VAL A 169 -0.63 9.79 8.73
C VAL A 169 -2.04 9.29 8.54
N GLN A 170 -3.01 10.18 8.57
CA GLN A 170 -4.42 9.83 8.49
C GLN A 170 -5.10 10.69 7.43
N GLY A 171 -5.86 10.06 6.54
CA GLY A 171 -6.72 10.77 5.60
C GLY A 171 -7.83 11.53 6.32
N ASP A 172 -8.54 12.38 5.59
CA ASP A 172 -9.58 13.23 6.13
C ASP A 172 -10.94 12.54 6.32
N GLY A 173 -11.03 11.23 6.05
CA GLY A 173 -12.25 10.43 6.17
C GLY A 173 -13.29 10.70 5.08
N GLN A 174 -13.03 11.58 4.11
CA GLN A 174 -13.94 11.83 3.01
C GLN A 174 -13.82 10.74 1.93
N GLY A 175 -14.84 10.60 1.08
CA GLY A 175 -14.74 9.72 -0.09
C GLY A 175 -13.62 10.16 -1.04
N ASP A 176 -13.01 9.19 -1.72
CA ASP A 176 -11.75 9.38 -2.48
C ASP A 176 -11.81 10.53 -3.52
N ASP A 177 -12.98 10.84 -4.08
CA ASP A 177 -13.13 11.93 -5.08
C ASP A 177 -12.94 13.35 -4.49
N PHE A 178 -13.08 13.52 -3.17
CA PHE A 178 -12.99 14.82 -2.49
C PHE A 178 -11.93 14.85 -1.39
N ALA A 179 -11.40 13.69 -1.03
CA ALA A 179 -10.46 13.55 0.05
C ALA A 179 -9.13 14.25 -0.25
N GLN A 180 -8.60 14.97 0.74
CA GLN A 180 -7.27 15.54 0.66
C GLN A 180 -6.19 14.49 0.93
N ASN A 181 -5.08 14.59 0.22
CA ASN A 181 -3.91 13.77 0.51
C ASN A 181 -3.17 14.36 1.71
N VAL A 182 -3.19 13.65 2.84
CA VAL A 182 -2.44 14.03 4.04
C VAL A 182 -1.12 13.29 3.99
N CYS A 183 0.00 14.00 4.13
CA CYS A 183 1.33 13.41 4.01
C CYS A 183 2.22 13.74 5.22
N GLY A 184 3.15 12.84 5.52
CA GLY A 184 4.11 13.00 6.61
C GLY A 184 5.50 12.53 6.21
N CYS A 185 6.51 13.21 6.77
CA CYS A 185 7.92 12.85 6.64
C CYS A 185 8.42 12.28 7.96
N PHE A 186 8.93 11.06 7.94
CA PHE A 186 9.43 10.38 9.12
C PHE A 186 10.93 10.15 8.95
N PRO A 187 11.76 10.72 9.85
CA PRO A 187 13.17 10.41 9.88
C PRO A 187 13.33 9.02 10.45
N ARG A 188 14.19 8.19 9.85
CA ARG A 188 14.62 7.00 10.56
C ARG A 188 16.06 6.70 10.24
N HIS A 189 16.78 6.40 11.30
CA HIS A 189 18.18 6.04 11.21
C HIS A 189 18.42 4.75 10.41
N TYR A 190 17.37 4.01 10.02
CA TYR A 190 17.37 3.02 8.92
C TYR A 190 15.97 2.96 8.29
N LEU A 191 15.89 2.87 6.96
CA LEU A 191 14.62 2.94 6.22
C LEU A 191 13.71 1.72 6.40
N ASP A 192 14.15 0.69 7.11
CA ASP A 192 13.55 -0.64 7.32
C ASP A 192 12.34 -0.66 8.28
N THR A 193 11.59 0.44 8.38
CA THR A 193 10.39 0.54 9.24
C THR A 193 9.27 -0.29 8.71
N ASP A 194 8.63 -0.96 9.66
CA ASP A 194 7.31 -1.50 9.45
C ASP A 194 6.29 -0.38 9.38
N ILE A 195 5.60 -0.31 8.25
CA ILE A 195 4.49 0.60 8.02
C ILE A 195 3.23 -0.26 8.01
N THR A 196 2.20 0.17 8.73
CA THR A 196 0.90 -0.50 8.71
C THR A 196 -0.14 0.43 8.11
N PHE A 197 -0.76 0.02 7.01
CA PHE A 197 -1.91 0.70 6.43
C PHE A 197 -3.20 0.05 6.92
N THR A 198 -4.17 0.85 7.37
CA THR A 198 -5.48 0.40 7.82
C THR A 198 -6.58 1.25 7.21
N GLN A 199 -7.74 0.64 6.98
CA GLN A 199 -8.97 1.39 6.75
C GLN A 199 -9.50 1.88 8.09
N MET A 200 -9.84 3.16 8.17
CA MET A 200 -10.55 3.74 9.30
C MET A 200 -12.01 3.29 9.26
N ASP A 201 -12.54 2.92 10.42
CA ASP A 201 -13.97 2.67 10.56
C ASP A 201 -14.73 3.99 10.34
N GLU A 202 -15.87 3.96 9.64
CA GLU A 202 -16.71 5.13 9.36
C GLU A 202 -17.35 5.77 10.63
N SER A 203 -16.88 5.45 11.84
CA SER A 203 -17.60 5.67 13.09
C SER A 203 -16.79 6.24 14.26
N SER A 204 -15.62 6.86 14.03
CA SER A 204 -14.86 7.57 15.07
C SER A 204 -15.04 9.08 15.03
#